data_AF-A0A920UP43-F1
#
_entry.id   AF-A0A920UP43-F1
#
_cell.length_a   1.000
_cell.length_b   1.000
_cell.length_c   1.000
_cell.angle_alpha   90.00
_cell.angle_beta   90.00
_cell.angle_gamma   90.00
#
_symmetry.space_group_name_H-M   'P 1'
#
loop_
_entity.id
_entity.type
_entity.pdbx_description
1 polymer ?
#
loop_
_entity_poly.entity_id
_entity_poly.type
_entity_poly.pdbx_seq_one_letter_code
_entity_poly.pdbx_strand_id
1 'polypeptide(L)'
;MVTYLWGLKKPNTFCGLASLSSKMILPDYIESNLTENRSQKIFISHGSNDSIVPMNDGVDAAEKLKMFGYEPDYHEYQIGHEINNPCFI
;
A
#
# COMPACT_ATOMS: atom_id res chain seq x y z
N MET A 1 1.23 -0.54 -6.75
CA MET A 1 1.51 -1.70 -7.61
C MET A 1 2.94 -2.20 -7.43
N VAL A 2 3.97 -1.55 -7.97
CA VAL A 2 5.37 -2.04 -7.85
C VAL A 2 5.99 -1.84 -6.46
N THR A 3 5.53 -0.83 -5.71
CA THR A 3 5.99 -0.54 -4.34
C THR A 3 5.89 -1.76 -3.43
N TYR A 4 4.73 -2.45 -3.43
CA TYR A 4 4.54 -3.65 -2.62
C TYR A 4 5.40 -4.81 -3.11
N LEU A 5 5.40 -5.04 -4.43
CA LEU A 5 6.08 -6.17 -5.07
C LEU A 5 7.60 -6.19 -4.82
N TRP A 6 8.23 -5.03 -4.79
CA TRP A 6 9.69 -4.92 -4.62
C TRP A 6 10.11 -4.47 -3.23
N GLY A 7 9.29 -3.64 -2.58
CA GLY A 7 9.61 -3.04 -1.29
C GLY A 7 9.50 -3.99 -0.11
N LEU A 8 8.44 -4.80 -0.05
CA LEU A 8 8.13 -5.65 1.12
C LEU A 8 9.15 -6.78 1.35
N LYS A 9 9.82 -7.23 0.28
CA LYS A 9 10.86 -8.27 0.39
C LYS A 9 12.24 -7.72 0.74
N LYS A 10 12.38 -6.40 0.93
CA LYS A 10 13.65 -5.71 1.18
C LYS A 10 13.60 -4.80 2.43
N PRO A 11 13.23 -5.32 3.62
CA PRO A 11 13.11 -4.51 4.84
C PRO A 11 14.44 -3.95 5.34
N ASN A 12 15.57 -4.55 4.96
CA ASN A 12 16.90 -4.03 5.30
C ASN A 12 17.38 -2.92 4.33
N THR A 13 16.59 -2.61 3.30
CA THR A 13 16.91 -1.59 2.30
C THR A 13 15.93 -0.43 2.36
N PHE A 14 14.65 -0.71 2.54
CA PHE A 14 13.61 0.32 2.66
C PHE A 14 13.05 0.34 4.07
N CYS A 15 13.20 1.47 4.78
CA CYS A 15 12.63 1.66 6.11
C CYS A 15 11.09 1.75 6.10
N GLY A 16 10.50 2.05 4.95
CA GLY A 16 9.06 2.10 4.78
C GLY A 16 8.66 2.23 3.31
N LEU A 17 7.36 2.16 3.07
CA LEU A 17 6.71 2.18 1.78
C LEU A 17 5.58 3.21 1.80
N ALA A 18 5.44 3.97 0.71
CA ALA A 18 4.30 4.85 0.49
C ALA A 18 3.59 4.43 -0.81
N SER A 19 2.29 4.16 -0.72
CA SER A 19 1.44 3.82 -1.87
C SER A 19 0.36 4.87 -2.03
N LEU A 20 0.38 5.58 -3.16
CA LEU A 20 -0.57 6.65 -3.47
C LEU A 20 -1.41 6.20 -4.66
N SER A 21 -2.73 6.16 -4.51
CA SER A 21 -3.70 5.82 -5.56
C SER A 21 -3.30 4.53 -6.31
N SER A 22 -3.06 3.46 -5.55
CA SER A 22 -2.48 2.24 -6.10
C SER A 22 -3.03 0.98 -5.45
N LYS A 23 -2.76 -0.15 -6.10
CA LYS A 23 -3.23 -1.47 -5.69
C LYS A 23 -2.11 -2.48 -5.49
N MET A 24 -2.41 -3.55 -4.75
CA MET A 24 -1.55 -4.72 -4.64
C MET A 24 -1.74 -5.64 -5.85
N ILE A 25 -0.64 -6.11 -6.41
CA ILE A 25 -0.64 -7.08 -7.50
C ILE A 25 0.10 -8.34 -7.07
N LEU A 26 -0.37 -9.49 -7.54
CA LEU A 26 0.23 -10.80 -7.25
C LEU A 26 0.42 -11.05 -5.73
N PRO A 27 -0.66 -10.96 -4.92
CA PRO A 27 -0.56 -11.07 -3.46
C PRO A 27 0.09 -12.39 -3.02
N ASP A 28 -0.23 -13.52 -3.66
CA ASP A 28 0.34 -14.82 -3.31
C ASP A 28 1.85 -14.90 -3.59
N TYR A 29 2.31 -14.26 -4.66
CA TYR A 29 3.75 -14.14 -4.95
C TYR A 29 4.43 -13.24 -3.93
N ILE A 30 3.80 -12.12 -3.55
CA ILE A 30 4.33 -11.23 -2.51
C ILE A 30 4.47 -12.01 -1.21
N GLU A 31 3.41 -12.64 -0.75
CA GLU A 31 3.35 -13.43 0.50
C GLU A 31 4.46 -14.47 0.56
N SER A 32 4.61 -15.26 -0.52
CA SER A 32 5.63 -16.32 -0.62
C SER A 32 7.07 -15.79 -0.62
N ASN A 33 7.29 -14.50 -0.86
CA ASN A 33 8.62 -13.87 -0.93
C ASN A 33 8.87 -12.88 0.22
N LEU A 34 7.97 -12.80 1.21
CA LEU A 34 8.20 -11.98 2.39
C LEU A 34 9.32 -12.59 3.24
N THR A 35 10.12 -11.71 3.85
CA THR A 35 11.07 -12.14 4.89
C THR A 35 10.33 -12.37 6.22
N GLU A 36 11.00 -12.62 7.33
CA GLU A 36 10.33 -12.61 8.66
C GLU A 36 10.19 -11.19 9.24
N ASN A 37 11.01 -10.24 8.77
CA ASN A 37 11.01 -8.88 9.28
C ASN A 37 9.78 -8.10 8.76
N ARG A 38 8.97 -7.57 9.69
CA ARG A 38 7.76 -6.75 9.45
C ARG A 38 7.88 -5.30 9.92
N SER A 39 9.10 -4.80 10.14
CA SER A 39 9.34 -3.47 10.73
C SER A 39 9.07 -2.28 9.80
N GLN A 40 8.92 -2.51 8.49
CA GLN A 40 8.72 -1.44 7.52
C GLN A 40 7.42 -0.69 7.81
N LYS A 41 7.50 0.64 7.89
CA LYS A 41 6.31 1.49 7.96
C LYS A 41 5.62 1.53 6.61
N ILE A 42 4.30 1.38 6.56
CA ILE A 42 3.56 1.40 5.30
C ILE A 42 2.51 2.49 5.38
N PHE A 43 2.60 3.45 4.48
CA PHE A 43 1.61 4.49 4.30
C PHE A 43 0.84 4.23 3.01
N ILE A 44 -0.48 4.35 3.08
CA ILE A 44 -1.38 4.19 1.95
C ILE A 44 -2.33 5.38 1.94
N SER A 45 -2.41 6.07 0.80
CA SER A 45 -3.39 7.13 0.56
C SER A 45 -4.13 6.81 -0.73
N HIS A 46 -5.46 6.93 -0.71
CA HIS A 46 -6.29 6.63 -1.86
C HIS A 46 -7.44 7.64 -2.05
N GLY A 47 -7.76 7.95 -3.30
CA GLY A 47 -8.91 8.79 -3.64
C GLY A 47 -10.21 7.99 -3.67
N SER A 48 -11.23 8.40 -2.91
CA SER A 48 -12.55 7.76 -2.94
C SER A 48 -13.28 7.94 -4.29
N ASN A 49 -12.88 8.95 -5.07
CA ASN A 49 -13.44 9.28 -6.38
C ASN A 49 -12.49 8.87 -7.53
N ASP A 50 -11.48 8.06 -7.24
CA ASP A 50 -10.55 7.53 -8.25
C ASP A 50 -11.29 6.54 -9.18
N SER A 51 -11.46 6.94 -10.44
CA SER A 51 -12.10 6.15 -11.48
C SER A 51 -11.12 5.24 -12.25
N ILE A 52 -9.82 5.36 -12.01
CA ILE A 52 -8.76 4.59 -12.67
C ILE A 52 -8.36 3.39 -11.80
N VAL A 53 -8.18 3.61 -10.49
CA VAL A 53 -7.94 2.57 -9.49
C VAL A 53 -9.01 2.71 -8.42
N PRO A 54 -10.07 1.87 -8.45
CA PRO A 54 -11.16 1.96 -7.49
C PRO A 54 -10.67 1.93 -6.04
N MET A 55 -11.29 2.72 -5.16
CA MET A 55 -10.93 2.82 -3.74
C MET A 55 -10.80 1.45 -3.05
N ASN A 56 -11.69 0.50 -3.38
CA ASN A 56 -11.63 -0.87 -2.86
C ASN A 56 -10.29 -1.58 -3.11
N ASP A 57 -9.60 -1.30 -4.22
CA ASP A 57 -8.27 -1.88 -4.46
C ASP A 57 -7.24 -1.42 -3.40
N GLY A 58 -7.40 -0.20 -2.86
CA GLY A 58 -6.60 0.33 -1.77
C GLY A 58 -6.96 -0.30 -0.42
N VAL A 59 -8.26 -0.48 -0.15
CA VAL A 59 -8.77 -1.20 1.03
C VAL A 59 -8.25 -2.63 1.06
N ASP A 60 -8.40 -3.36 -0.05
CA ASP A 60 -7.94 -4.75 -0.20
C ASP A 60 -6.42 -4.86 0.02
N ALA A 61 -5.64 -3.88 -0.46
CA ALA A 61 -4.21 -3.85 -0.22
C ALA A 61 -3.88 -3.67 1.27
N ALA A 62 -4.59 -2.77 1.97
CA ALA A 62 -4.41 -2.56 3.41
C ALA A 62 -4.78 -3.81 4.22
N GLU A 63 -5.88 -4.49 3.88
CA GLU A 63 -6.28 -5.74 4.51
C GLU A 63 -5.26 -6.86 4.29
N LYS A 64 -4.78 -7.04 3.05
CA LYS A 64 -3.73 -8.01 2.75
C LYS A 64 -2.45 -7.75 3.54
N LEU A 65 -2.03 -6.49 3.66
CA LEU A 65 -0.86 -6.13 4.47
C LEU A 65 -1.05 -6.46 5.94
N LYS A 66 -2.25 -6.23 6.51
CA LYS A 66 -2.59 -6.66 7.87
C LYS A 66 -2.52 -8.18 8.02
N MET A 67 -3.06 -8.94 7.05
CA MET A 67 -2.96 -10.40 7.03
C MET A 67 -1.51 -10.89 6.97
N PHE A 68 -0.64 -10.16 6.26
CA PHE A 68 0.79 -10.46 6.20
C PHE A 68 1.56 -10.05 7.46
N GLY A 69 0.91 -9.44 8.45
CA GLY A 69 1.53 -9.04 9.73
C GLY A 69 2.16 -7.64 9.72
N TYR A 70 1.77 -6.77 8.80
CA TYR A 70 2.13 -5.34 8.83
C TYR A 70 1.02 -4.49 9.44
N GLU A 71 1.37 -3.27 9.83
CA GLU A 71 0.45 -2.25 10.34
C GLU A 71 0.40 -1.07 9.36
N PRO A 72 -0.36 -1.16 8.26
CA PRO A 72 -0.47 -0.06 7.31
C PRO A 72 -1.26 1.10 7.90
N ASP A 73 -0.73 2.30 7.72
CA ASP A 73 -1.41 3.56 7.96
C ASP A 73 -2.17 3.95 6.68
N TYR A 74 -3.48 3.80 6.70
CA TYR A 74 -4.35 3.90 5.53
C TYR A 74 -5.28 5.10 5.63
N HIS A 75 -5.31 5.91 4.56
CA HIS A 75 -6.06 7.16 4.48
C HIS A 75 -6.85 7.25 3.17
N GLU A 76 -8.02 7.87 3.26
CA GLU A 76 -8.93 8.10 2.13
C GLU A 76 -9.28 9.58 1.99
N TYR A 77 -9.38 10.04 0.74
CA TYR A 77 -9.67 11.44 0.45
C TYR A 77 -10.69 11.58 -0.69
N GLN A 78 -11.52 12.61 -0.64
CA GLN A 78 -12.54 12.92 -1.65
C GLN A 78 -11.92 13.51 -2.94
N ILE A 79 -11.02 12.76 -3.57
CA ILE A 79 -10.21 13.16 -4.73
C ILE A 79 -10.23 12.05 -5.80
N GLY A 80 -9.87 12.39 -7.04
CA GLY A 80 -9.74 11.44 -8.15
C GLY A 80 -8.38 10.74 -8.20
N HIS A 81 -7.94 10.37 -9.42
CA HIS A 81 -6.61 9.80 -9.65
C HIS A 81 -5.53 10.90 -9.68
N GLU A 82 -5.31 11.54 -8.54
CA GLU A 82 -4.40 12.67 -8.39
C GLU A 82 -3.71 12.68 -7.02
N ILE A 83 -2.70 13.55 -6.87
CA ILE A 83 -1.98 13.76 -5.61
C ILE A 83 -2.07 15.25 -5.27
N ASN A 84 -2.53 15.56 -4.07
CA ASN A 84 -2.59 16.92 -3.53
C ASN A 84 -2.18 16.93 -2.04
N ASN A 85 -2.08 18.11 -1.43
CA ASN A 85 -1.67 18.24 -0.03
C ASN A 85 -2.48 17.38 0.95
N PRO A 86 -3.82 17.28 0.83
CA PRO A 86 -4.63 16.36 1.62
C PRO A 86 -4.11 14.92 1.66
N CYS A 87 -3.48 14.40 0.62
CA CYS A 87 -3.02 13.00 0.58
C CYS A 87 -1.97 12.59 1.64
N PHE A 88 -1.46 13.53 2.44
CA PHE A 88 -0.32 13.32 3.35
C PHE A 88 -0.58 13.77 4.79
N ILE A 89 -1.81 14.17 5.13
CA ILE A 89 -2.16 14.74 6.45
C ILE A 89 -3.08 13.83 7.26
#